data_AF-A0A2T5DB24-F1
#
_entry.id   AF-A0A2T5DB24-F1
#
_cell.length_a   1.000
_cell.length_b   1.000
_cell.length_c   1.000
_cell.angle_alpha   90.00
_cell.angle_beta   90.00
_cell.angle_gamma   90.00
#
_symmetry.space_group_name_H-M   'P 1'
#
loop_
_entity.id
_entity.type
_entity.pdbx_description
1 polymer ?
#
loop_
_entity_poly.entity_id
_entity_poly.type
_entity_poly.pdbx_seq_one_letter_code
_entity_poly.pdbx_strand_id
1 'polypeptide(L)'
;MKKIVPISILLIILLTGCGSKNNETVQSSNGQIIESSNKKESSSNTSENHSQQSTVQKTEETTSTLSESKTIESTVSESEITESEPSTTIPEDSATSSTVPSEPINDPLSVYSDEQIEYARVWLTTNGTAYKNDLGNAGFTLNVNHSPAGTKINPYDENSIVYPQETVTLTGKYGYQGLVVYSSNHDGSIMYYPVPSHFQQSDDPVTMKQEEQKILDNAQRINIPTGNTEDIQILISAMNIFN
;
A
#
# COMPACT_ATOMS: atom_id res chain seq x y z
N MET A 1 30.83 -8.22 57.11
CA MET A 1 32.07 -8.84 56.56
C MET A 1 31.78 -9.28 55.13
N LYS A 2 32.39 -8.61 54.15
CA LYS A 2 32.29 -8.93 52.71
C LYS A 2 33.00 -10.25 52.43
N LYS A 3 32.36 -11.19 51.73
CA LYS A 3 33.03 -12.37 51.19
C LYS A 3 32.89 -12.40 49.68
N ILE A 4 34.05 -12.63 49.08
CA ILE A 4 34.45 -12.40 47.70
C ILE A 4 34.07 -13.62 46.85
N VAL A 5 33.62 -13.34 45.63
CA VAL A 5 33.33 -14.30 44.54
C VAL A 5 34.61 -14.97 44.05
N PRO A 6 34.59 -16.25 43.64
CA PRO A 6 35.52 -16.76 42.66
C PRO A 6 34.85 -16.95 41.29
N ILE A 7 35.33 -16.15 40.36
CA ILE A 7 35.27 -16.33 38.90
C ILE A 7 36.14 -17.54 38.55
N SER A 8 35.62 -18.45 37.73
CA SER A 8 36.34 -19.09 36.60
C SER A 8 35.57 -20.34 36.16
N ILE A 9 35.07 -20.36 34.92
CA ILE A 9 35.14 -21.53 34.03
C ILE A 9 35.08 -21.02 32.59
N LEU A 10 36.11 -21.42 31.88
CA LEU A 10 36.52 -21.08 30.53
C LEU A 10 35.59 -21.79 29.52
N LEU A 11 34.86 -21.05 28.69
CA LEU A 11 34.10 -21.60 27.57
C LEU A 11 34.93 -21.44 26.29
N ILE A 12 35.54 -22.52 25.82
CA ILE A 12 36.27 -22.58 24.55
C ILE A 12 35.24 -22.85 23.44
N ILE A 13 34.96 -21.85 22.60
CA ILE A 13 34.22 -22.02 21.35
C ILE A 13 35.25 -22.10 20.22
N LEU A 14 35.34 -23.28 19.59
CA LEU A 14 36.13 -23.48 18.37
C LEU A 14 35.36 -22.87 17.19
N LEU A 15 35.86 -21.75 16.67
CA LEU A 15 35.45 -21.19 15.39
C LEU A 15 36.35 -21.77 14.28
N THR A 16 35.80 -22.71 13.50
CA THR A 16 36.35 -23.04 12.18
C THR A 16 35.75 -22.09 11.15
N GLY A 17 36.51 -21.06 10.77
CA GLY A 17 36.24 -20.21 9.62
C GLY A 17 37.44 -20.22 8.69
N CYS A 18 37.31 -20.86 7.52
CA CYS A 18 38.30 -20.81 6.45
C CYS A 18 37.98 -19.57 5.60
N GLY A 19 38.74 -18.49 5.77
CA GLY A 19 38.67 -17.28 4.97
C GLY A 19 39.92 -17.15 4.10
N SER A 20 39.71 -17.13 2.78
CA SER A 20 40.75 -16.85 1.77
C SER A 20 41.28 -15.42 1.89
N LYS A 21 42.57 -15.29 1.61
CA LYS A 21 43.45 -14.13 1.83
C LYS A 21 42.98 -12.85 1.13
N ASN A 22 43.09 -11.76 1.88
CA ASN A 22 43.12 -10.38 1.41
C ASN A 22 44.59 -9.95 1.31
N ASN A 23 44.96 -9.18 0.29
CA ASN A 23 46.12 -8.29 0.37
C ASN A 23 45.65 -6.89 -0.07
N GLU A 24 45.49 -5.97 0.90
CA GLU A 24 45.69 -4.52 0.69
C GLU A 24 47.24 -4.28 0.71
N THR A 25 47.84 -3.24 0.11
CA THR A 25 47.78 -1.83 0.52
C THR A 25 48.72 -1.01 -0.39
N VAL A 26 48.20 0.08 -0.97
CA VAL A 26 48.73 1.46 -1.06
C VAL A 26 50.18 1.68 -1.56
N GLN A 27 50.38 2.47 -2.62
CA GLN A 27 50.63 3.93 -2.55
C GLN A 27 51.09 4.53 -3.90
N SER A 28 50.72 5.79 -4.07
CA SER A 28 50.97 6.70 -5.20
C SER A 28 52.44 7.10 -5.37
N SER A 29 52.91 7.17 -6.62
CA SER A 29 53.47 8.37 -7.29
C SER A 29 54.58 8.00 -8.29
N ASN A 30 54.40 8.40 -9.55
CA ASN A 30 55.39 9.01 -10.45
C ASN A 30 55.21 8.57 -11.92
N GLY A 31 55.31 9.56 -12.82
CA GLY A 31 56.02 9.37 -14.08
C GLY A 31 55.21 8.98 -15.31
N GLN A 32 54.50 9.97 -15.87
CA GLN A 32 54.61 10.45 -17.25
C GLN A 32 55.07 9.51 -18.43
N ILE A 33 54.31 9.62 -19.53
CA ILE A 33 54.69 9.54 -20.96
C ILE A 33 54.53 8.19 -21.72
N ILE A 34 53.52 8.20 -22.61
CA ILE A 34 53.48 7.81 -24.05
C ILE A 34 54.01 6.42 -24.44
N GLU A 35 53.17 5.58 -25.08
CA GLU A 35 53.16 5.40 -26.56
C GLU A 35 52.18 4.30 -26.99
N SER A 36 51.44 4.56 -28.07
CA SER A 36 50.56 3.63 -28.77
C SER A 36 51.37 2.61 -29.57
N SER A 37 50.93 1.35 -29.63
CA SER A 37 51.23 0.46 -30.76
C SER A 37 50.27 -0.74 -30.85
N ASN A 38 49.56 -0.78 -31.97
CA ASN A 38 48.86 -1.93 -32.52
C ASN A 38 49.84 -3.09 -32.81
N LYS A 39 49.43 -4.34 -32.54
CA LYS A 39 49.63 -5.44 -33.51
C LYS A 39 48.66 -6.61 -33.30
N LYS A 40 48.07 -7.00 -34.44
CA LYS A 40 47.26 -8.19 -34.73
C LYS A 40 48.04 -9.51 -34.55
N GLU A 41 47.31 -10.56 -34.18
CA GLU A 41 47.23 -11.90 -34.81
C GLU A 41 46.09 -12.65 -34.09
N SER A 42 45.00 -13.14 -34.70
CA SER A 42 44.76 -13.97 -35.88
C SER A 42 45.31 -15.41 -35.79
N SER A 43 44.43 -16.35 -35.45
CA SER A 43 44.24 -17.68 -36.08
C SER A 43 43.05 -18.33 -35.35
N SER A 44 41.85 -18.46 -35.93
CA SER A 44 41.42 -19.25 -37.09
C SER A 44 41.43 -20.76 -36.86
N ASN A 45 40.23 -21.33 -36.74
CA ASN A 45 39.65 -22.38 -37.59
C ASN A 45 38.69 -23.24 -36.75
N THR A 46 37.50 -23.70 -37.15
CA THR A 46 36.61 -23.65 -38.33
C THR A 46 36.00 -25.06 -38.42
N SER A 47 34.72 -25.11 -38.83
CA SER A 47 33.97 -26.28 -39.36
C SER A 47 33.41 -27.27 -38.32
N GLU A 48 32.18 -27.79 -38.43
CA GLU A 48 31.18 -27.76 -39.52
C GLU A 48 29.84 -28.36 -39.00
N ASN A 49 28.72 -27.88 -39.59
CA ASN A 49 27.49 -28.58 -40.06
C ASN A 49 26.84 -29.71 -39.18
N HIS A 50 25.53 -29.99 -39.15
CA HIS A 50 24.41 -29.79 -40.07
C HIS A 50 23.12 -30.23 -39.35
N SER A 51 22.01 -29.53 -39.63
CA SER A 51 20.62 -30.02 -39.82
C SER A 51 20.01 -31.08 -38.88
N GLN A 52 18.83 -30.78 -38.34
CA GLN A 52 17.63 -31.43 -38.87
C GLN A 52 16.32 -30.66 -38.56
N GLN A 53 15.59 -30.50 -39.66
CA GLN A 53 14.23 -29.99 -39.86
C GLN A 53 13.21 -31.12 -39.67
N SER A 54 12.02 -30.81 -39.15
CA SER A 54 10.72 -31.31 -39.64
C SER A 54 9.58 -30.54 -38.96
N THR A 55 8.90 -29.59 -39.61
CA THR A 55 7.70 -29.69 -40.49
C THR A 55 6.38 -30.13 -39.83
N VAL A 56 5.53 -29.12 -39.56
CA VAL A 56 4.14 -28.91 -40.03
C VAL A 56 3.19 -30.10 -40.15
N GLN A 57 2.03 -29.99 -39.48
CA GLN A 57 0.75 -30.43 -40.05
C GLN A 57 -0.37 -29.41 -39.78
N LYS A 58 -0.87 -28.86 -40.89
CA LYS A 58 -2.16 -28.18 -41.13
C LYS A 58 -3.27 -29.27 -40.99
N THR A 59 -4.54 -29.01 -40.65
CA THR A 59 -5.60 -28.57 -41.59
C THR A 59 -7.00 -28.70 -40.92
N GLU A 60 -7.82 -27.63 -41.01
CA GLU A 60 -9.30 -27.51 -41.22
C GLU A 60 -10.30 -28.29 -40.33
N GLU A 61 -11.57 -27.95 -40.09
CA GLU A 61 -12.52 -26.82 -40.24
C GLU A 61 -13.86 -27.28 -39.55
N THR A 62 -14.89 -26.41 -39.56
CA THR A 62 -16.32 -26.54 -39.13
C THR A 62 -16.62 -25.95 -37.75
N THR A 63 -17.23 -24.76 -37.59
CA THR A 63 -18.48 -24.15 -38.13
C THR A 63 -19.76 -24.82 -37.64
N SER A 64 -20.41 -24.19 -36.65
CA SER A 64 -21.88 -24.12 -36.55
C SER A 64 -22.32 -22.91 -35.71
N THR A 65 -22.94 -21.96 -36.41
CA THR A 65 -24.00 -21.02 -35.99
C THR A 65 -25.22 -21.79 -35.44
N LEU A 66 -26.20 -21.31 -34.68
CA LEU A 66 -26.88 -20.02 -34.49
C LEU A 66 -27.89 -20.17 -33.31
N SER A 67 -28.42 -19.03 -32.83
CA SER A 67 -29.76 -18.86 -32.20
C SER A 67 -29.93 -19.25 -30.71
N GLU A 68 -30.65 -18.51 -29.86
CA GLU A 68 -31.39 -17.25 -30.02
C GLU A 68 -31.74 -16.66 -28.64
N SER A 69 -32.00 -15.36 -28.69
CA SER A 69 -32.53 -14.44 -27.69
C SER A 69 -33.71 -14.95 -26.84
N LYS A 70 -33.81 -14.44 -25.59
CA LYS A 70 -35.10 -13.96 -25.07
C LYS A 70 -34.95 -12.85 -24.03
N THR A 71 -35.10 -11.62 -24.49
CA THR A 71 -35.64 -10.49 -23.72
C THR A 71 -37.14 -10.72 -23.51
N ILE A 72 -37.66 -10.52 -22.29
CA ILE A 72 -39.06 -10.15 -22.08
C ILE A 72 -39.10 -9.02 -21.05
N GLU A 73 -39.64 -7.92 -21.52
CA GLU A 73 -40.00 -6.68 -20.83
C GLU A 73 -41.45 -6.76 -20.33
N SER A 74 -41.80 -5.81 -19.46
CA SER A 74 -43.15 -5.44 -18.98
C SER A 74 -43.64 -6.21 -17.74
N THR A 75 -44.03 -5.54 -16.67
CA THR A 75 -45.19 -4.63 -16.67
C THR A 75 -45.21 -3.75 -15.41
N VAL A 76 -45.43 -2.45 -15.63
CA VAL A 76 -45.99 -1.51 -14.66
C VAL A 76 -47.47 -1.84 -14.45
N SER A 77 -47.93 -1.81 -13.20
CA SER A 77 -49.33 -1.51 -12.86
C SER A 77 -49.39 -0.88 -11.47
N GLU A 78 -49.70 0.41 -11.51
CA GLU A 78 -50.31 1.27 -10.51
C GLU A 78 -51.46 0.57 -9.75
N SER A 79 -51.57 0.80 -8.45
CA SER A 79 -52.87 0.87 -7.77
C SER A 79 -52.78 1.76 -6.53
N GLU A 80 -53.72 2.69 -6.52
CA GLU A 80 -54.01 3.82 -5.65
C GLU A 80 -54.41 3.46 -4.20
N ILE A 81 -54.00 4.37 -3.29
CA ILE A 81 -54.64 4.87 -2.06
C ILE A 81 -55.82 4.11 -1.43
N THR A 82 -55.71 3.88 -0.12
CA THR A 82 -56.82 4.23 0.80
C THR A 82 -56.31 4.64 2.18
N GLU A 83 -56.69 5.85 2.54
CA GLU A 83 -56.54 6.57 3.79
C GLU A 83 -57.47 5.98 4.86
N SER A 84 -56.98 5.79 6.09
CA SER A 84 -57.81 5.55 7.29
C SER A 84 -57.02 5.89 8.57
N GLU A 85 -57.04 7.15 8.98
CA GLU A 85 -57.14 7.55 10.39
C GLU A 85 -58.66 7.80 10.67
N PRO A 86 -59.21 7.76 11.91
CA PRO A 86 -58.54 8.12 13.16
C PRO A 86 -58.93 7.31 14.42
N SER A 87 -58.26 7.68 15.51
CA SER A 87 -58.72 7.80 16.91
C SER A 87 -58.04 6.91 17.97
N THR A 88 -57.16 7.58 18.69
CA THR A 88 -57.16 7.75 20.15
C THR A 88 -57.33 6.51 21.01
N THR A 89 -56.23 6.10 21.66
CA THR A 89 -56.29 5.75 23.08
C THR A 89 -54.95 6.06 23.75
N ILE A 90 -54.99 7.03 24.67
CA ILE A 90 -53.95 7.28 25.67
C ILE A 90 -54.04 6.15 26.70
N PRO A 91 -52.90 5.59 27.12
CA PRO A 91 -52.64 5.49 28.54
C PRO A 91 -51.31 6.17 28.89
N GLU A 92 -51.41 7.18 29.75
CA GLU A 92 -50.31 7.59 30.63
C GLU A 92 -49.87 6.36 31.42
N ASP A 93 -48.60 5.97 31.26
CA ASP A 93 -47.88 5.37 32.37
C ASP A 93 -46.53 6.08 32.52
N SER A 94 -46.33 6.58 33.73
CA SER A 94 -45.18 7.35 34.15
C SER A 94 -43.97 6.43 34.25
N ALA A 95 -43.06 6.52 33.29
CA ALA A 95 -41.68 6.12 33.49
C ALA A 95 -40.80 7.38 33.46
N THR A 96 -40.55 7.89 34.67
CA THR A 96 -39.58 8.92 35.03
C THR A 96 -38.33 8.84 34.15
N SER A 97 -38.25 9.71 33.14
CA SER A 97 -37.02 9.96 32.42
C SER A 97 -36.15 10.79 33.36
N SER A 98 -35.26 10.10 34.09
CA SER A 98 -34.15 10.74 34.77
C SER A 98 -33.25 11.34 33.69
N THR A 99 -33.53 12.60 33.33
CA THR A 99 -32.58 13.47 32.65
C THR A 99 -31.46 13.74 33.65
N VAL A 100 -30.50 12.84 33.72
CA VAL A 100 -29.18 13.16 34.24
C VAL A 100 -28.62 14.20 33.27
N PRO A 101 -28.29 15.42 33.71
CA PRO A 101 -27.54 16.34 32.87
C PRO A 101 -26.23 15.66 32.51
N SER A 102 -26.07 15.27 31.25
CA SER A 102 -24.77 14.88 30.73
C SER A 102 -23.83 16.06 30.97
N GLU A 103 -22.78 15.82 31.76
CA GLU A 103 -21.65 16.73 31.83
C GLU A 103 -21.19 17.09 30.42
N PRO A 104 -20.64 18.30 30.17
CA PRO A 104 -20.09 18.62 28.86
C PRO A 104 -19.11 17.52 28.49
N ILE A 105 -19.47 16.72 27.48
CA ILE A 105 -18.58 15.74 26.89
C ILE A 105 -17.52 16.58 26.19
N ASN A 106 -16.46 16.91 26.93
CA ASN A 106 -15.26 17.47 26.36
C ASN A 106 -14.65 16.34 25.53
N ASP A 107 -15.04 16.25 24.26
CA ASP A 107 -14.46 15.29 23.33
C ASP A 107 -12.95 15.55 23.29
N PRO A 108 -12.12 14.59 23.75
CA PRO A 108 -10.67 14.77 23.80
C PRO A 108 -10.02 14.94 22.43
N LEU A 109 -10.74 14.65 21.33
CA LEU A 109 -10.27 14.88 19.97
C LEU A 109 -10.69 16.25 19.40
N SER A 110 -11.57 16.99 20.08
CA SER A 110 -12.10 18.29 19.60
C SER A 110 -11.04 19.39 19.39
N VAL A 111 -9.82 19.17 19.90
CA VAL A 111 -8.68 20.07 19.72
C VAL A 111 -7.94 19.86 18.39
N TYR A 112 -8.22 18.76 17.69
CA TYR A 112 -7.61 18.42 16.41
C TYR A 112 -8.57 18.72 15.26
N SER A 113 -8.02 19.00 14.08
CA SER A 113 -8.82 19.13 12.86
C SER A 113 -9.43 17.79 12.43
N ASP A 114 -10.54 17.84 11.69
CA ASP A 114 -11.17 16.65 11.12
C ASP A 114 -10.18 15.85 10.24
N GLU A 115 -9.31 16.52 9.48
CA GLU A 115 -8.30 15.88 8.65
C GLU A 115 -7.28 15.07 9.48
N GLN A 116 -6.72 15.66 10.53
CA GLN A 116 -5.81 14.97 11.46
C GLN A 116 -6.46 13.71 12.05
N ILE A 117 -7.74 13.81 12.44
CA ILE A 117 -8.50 12.69 12.98
C ILE A 117 -8.73 11.62 11.91
N GLU A 118 -9.09 12.03 10.69
CA GLU A 118 -9.28 11.12 9.54
C GLU A 118 -7.99 10.34 9.26
N TYR A 119 -6.85 11.01 9.12
CA TYR A 119 -5.57 10.39 8.77
C TYR A 119 -5.15 9.34 9.79
N ALA A 120 -5.28 9.67 11.07
CA ALA A 120 -4.99 8.73 12.15
C ALA A 120 -5.93 7.53 12.14
N ARG A 121 -7.24 7.73 11.95
CA ARG A 121 -8.22 6.64 11.90
C ARG A 121 -8.04 5.76 10.68
N VAL A 122 -7.74 6.33 9.51
CA VAL A 122 -7.43 5.59 8.29
C VAL A 122 -6.21 4.70 8.52
N TRP A 123 -5.12 5.24 9.06
CA TRP A 123 -3.93 4.46 9.40
C TRP A 123 -4.25 3.30 10.34
N LEU A 124 -5.01 3.54 11.42
CA LEU A 124 -5.41 2.49 12.36
C LEU A 124 -6.28 1.42 11.70
N THR A 125 -7.15 1.81 10.76
CA THR A 125 -8.06 0.89 10.07
C THR A 125 -7.30 -0.03 9.12
N THR A 126 -6.29 0.48 8.41
CA THR A 126 -5.57 -0.29 7.39
C THR A 126 -4.34 -1.01 7.93
N ASN A 127 -3.57 -0.34 8.80
CA ASN A 127 -2.26 -0.82 9.27
C ASN A 127 -2.27 -1.20 10.76
N GLY A 128 -3.34 -0.90 11.48
CA GLY A 128 -3.48 -1.23 12.89
C GLY A 128 -2.48 -0.48 13.79
N THR A 129 -2.19 -1.07 14.94
CA THR A 129 -1.33 -0.48 15.98
C THR A 129 0.13 -0.92 15.92
N ALA A 130 0.56 -1.56 14.83
CA ALA A 130 1.93 -2.09 14.69
C ALA A 130 3.00 -0.99 14.79
N TYR A 131 2.65 0.24 14.39
CA TYR A 131 3.51 1.43 14.49
C TYR A 131 4.05 1.68 15.91
N LYS A 132 3.33 1.23 16.95
CA LYS A 132 3.75 1.38 18.35
C LYS A 132 5.07 0.68 18.64
N ASN A 133 5.39 -0.39 17.92
CA ASN A 133 6.66 -1.10 18.04
C ASN A 133 7.86 -0.24 17.63
N ASP A 134 7.63 0.76 16.78
CA ASP A 134 8.66 1.63 16.21
C ASP A 134 8.81 2.98 16.94
N LEU A 135 7.86 3.35 17.82
CA LEU A 135 7.89 4.62 18.55
C LEU A 135 9.18 4.82 19.39
N GLY A 136 9.79 3.73 19.87
CA GLY A 136 11.03 3.78 20.65
C GLY A 136 12.30 3.70 19.80
N ASN A 137 12.44 2.65 18.99
CA ASN A 137 13.72 2.25 18.37
C ASN A 137 14.08 3.09 17.12
N ALA A 138 13.40 2.82 16.00
CA ALA A 138 13.66 3.46 14.70
C ALA A 138 12.99 4.84 14.58
N GLY A 139 12.07 5.12 15.51
CA GLY A 139 11.11 6.21 15.42
C GLY A 139 10.00 5.87 14.43
N PHE A 140 8.82 6.37 14.74
CA PHE A 140 7.69 6.38 13.82
C PHE A 140 7.25 7.83 13.57
N THR A 141 6.83 8.08 12.34
CA THR A 141 6.22 9.34 11.91
C THR A 141 5.13 8.96 10.93
N LEU A 142 3.96 9.57 11.08
CA LEU A 142 2.89 9.47 10.10
C LEU A 142 3.02 10.63 9.12
N ASN A 143 3.61 10.36 7.95
CA ASN A 143 3.74 11.35 6.88
C ASN A 143 2.47 11.36 6.03
N VAL A 144 1.93 12.55 5.78
CA VAL A 144 0.70 12.76 5.01
C VAL A 144 1.00 13.63 3.81
N ASN A 145 0.75 13.13 2.61
CA ASN A 145 0.91 13.88 1.36
C ASN A 145 -0.40 13.90 0.58
N HIS A 146 -0.75 15.07 0.07
CA HIS A 146 -1.90 15.26 -0.80
C HIS A 146 -1.48 15.23 -2.26
N SER A 147 -2.37 14.76 -3.12
CA SER A 147 -2.16 14.73 -4.54
C SER A 147 -3.48 15.00 -5.25
N PRO A 148 -3.54 15.94 -6.20
CA PRO A 148 -4.78 16.28 -6.88
C PRO A 148 -5.24 15.13 -7.79
N ALA A 149 -6.52 15.17 -8.18
CA ALA A 149 -7.04 14.31 -9.23
C ALA A 149 -6.18 14.44 -10.51
N GLY A 150 -5.99 13.33 -11.22
CA GLY A 150 -5.07 13.27 -12.36
C GLY A 150 -3.61 13.00 -11.98
N THR A 151 -3.28 12.83 -10.70
CA THR A 151 -1.95 12.37 -10.29
C THR A 151 -1.71 10.94 -10.77
N LYS A 152 -0.50 10.66 -11.25
CA LYS A 152 -0.09 9.34 -11.76
C LYS A 152 -0.04 8.30 -10.64
N ILE A 153 -0.49 7.09 -10.94
CA ILE A 153 -0.45 5.94 -10.05
C ILE A 153 1.00 5.48 -9.86
N ASN A 154 1.75 5.37 -10.95
CA ASN A 154 3.18 5.12 -10.95
C ASN A 154 3.92 6.44 -11.23
N PRO A 155 4.53 7.07 -10.22
CA PRO A 155 5.19 8.37 -10.40
C PRO A 155 6.44 8.31 -11.28
N TYR A 156 6.93 7.10 -11.59
CA TYR A 156 8.13 6.89 -12.41
C TYR A 156 7.82 6.58 -13.88
N ASP A 157 6.55 6.43 -14.26
CA ASP A 157 6.13 6.28 -15.66
C ASP A 157 5.39 7.53 -16.14
N GLU A 158 5.92 8.17 -17.19
CA GLU A 158 5.29 9.35 -17.79
C GLU A 158 3.91 9.07 -18.39
N ASN A 159 3.66 7.81 -18.81
CA ASN A 159 2.42 7.36 -19.44
C ASN A 159 1.52 6.57 -18.49
N SER A 160 1.77 6.67 -17.18
CA SER A 160 1.01 5.99 -16.14
C SER A 160 -0.45 6.39 -16.14
N ILE A 161 -1.29 5.45 -15.72
CA ILE A 161 -2.69 5.70 -15.41
C ILE A 161 -2.77 6.69 -14.22
N VAL A 162 -3.86 7.45 -14.14
CA VAL A 162 -4.04 8.50 -13.13
C VAL A 162 -5.19 8.20 -12.18
N TYR A 163 -5.10 8.71 -10.96
CA TYR A 163 -6.21 8.67 -10.01
C TYR A 163 -7.37 9.58 -10.47
N PRO A 164 -8.62 9.13 -10.38
CA PRO A 164 -9.78 9.90 -10.84
C PRO A 164 -10.19 11.02 -9.86
N GLN A 165 -9.77 10.93 -8.61
CA GLN A 165 -10.05 11.89 -7.53
C GLN A 165 -8.74 12.28 -6.85
N GLU A 166 -8.78 13.31 -6.03
CA GLU A 166 -7.65 13.63 -5.15
C GLU A 166 -7.37 12.47 -4.19
N THR A 167 -6.11 12.29 -3.84
CA THR A 167 -5.66 11.21 -2.97
C THR A 167 -4.83 11.75 -1.83
N VAL A 168 -4.93 11.09 -0.69
CA VAL A 168 -4.03 11.22 0.44
C VAL A 168 -3.15 9.97 0.50
N THR A 169 -1.84 10.19 0.59
CA THR A 169 -0.85 9.13 0.82
C THR A 169 -0.35 9.21 2.26
N LEU A 170 -0.56 8.14 3.02
CA LEU A 170 -0.01 7.97 4.35
C LEU A 170 1.19 7.02 4.31
N THR A 171 2.30 7.43 4.88
CA THR A 171 3.48 6.57 5.02
C THR A 171 4.08 6.67 6.42
N GLY A 172 4.78 5.60 6.81
CA GLY A 172 5.69 5.70 7.95
C GLY A 172 6.94 6.53 7.63
N LYS A 173 7.86 6.61 8.59
CA LYS A 173 9.18 7.22 8.38
C LYS A 173 10.02 6.41 7.38
N TYR A 174 9.88 5.09 7.40
CA TYR A 174 10.54 4.17 6.49
C TYR A 174 9.52 3.37 5.69
N GLY A 175 9.85 3.00 4.44
CA GLY A 175 8.89 2.34 3.54
C GLY A 175 8.30 1.02 4.07
N TYR A 176 9.05 0.26 4.88
CA TYR A 176 8.55 -0.98 5.50
C TYR A 176 7.50 -0.74 6.60
N GLN A 177 7.34 0.50 7.08
CA GLN A 177 6.41 0.85 8.16
C GLN A 177 4.98 1.05 7.66
N GLY A 178 4.76 1.06 6.34
CA GLY A 178 3.43 1.06 5.73
C GLY A 178 3.25 2.14 4.68
N LEU A 179 2.31 1.86 3.77
CA LEU A 179 1.83 2.74 2.71
C LEU A 179 0.30 2.60 2.66
N VAL A 180 -0.40 3.72 2.64
CA VAL A 180 -1.86 3.77 2.42
C VAL A 180 -2.11 4.86 1.41
N VAL A 181 -2.85 4.57 0.35
CA VAL A 181 -3.29 5.57 -0.63
C VAL A 181 -4.80 5.51 -0.72
N TYR A 182 -5.48 6.63 -0.54
CA TYR A 182 -6.94 6.67 -0.55
C TYR A 182 -7.49 8.03 -0.97
N SER A 183 -8.75 8.07 -1.38
CA SER A 183 -9.55 9.29 -1.51
C SER A 183 -10.58 9.33 -0.37
N SER A 184 -10.77 10.48 0.28
CA SER A 184 -11.84 10.65 1.27
C SER A 184 -13.19 10.76 0.58
N ASN A 185 -14.22 10.11 1.15
CA ASN A 185 -15.60 10.30 0.69
C ASN A 185 -16.35 11.34 1.55
N HIS A 186 -15.70 11.91 2.57
CA HIS A 186 -16.28 12.87 3.54
C HIS A 186 -17.57 12.42 4.24
N ASP A 187 -17.79 11.11 4.33
CA ASP A 187 -18.98 10.48 4.93
C ASP A 187 -18.61 9.42 5.97
N GLY A 188 -17.39 9.47 6.50
CA GLY A 188 -16.85 8.45 7.42
C GLY A 188 -16.35 7.19 6.71
N SER A 189 -16.20 7.23 5.38
CA SER A 189 -15.56 6.17 4.60
C SER A 189 -14.50 6.73 3.66
N ILE A 190 -13.68 5.83 3.11
CA ILE A 190 -12.65 6.15 2.10
C ILE A 190 -12.81 5.25 0.88
N MET A 191 -12.26 5.68 -0.25
CA MET A 191 -11.90 4.80 -1.36
C MET A 191 -10.42 4.43 -1.20
N TYR A 192 -10.13 3.19 -0.78
CA TYR A 192 -8.78 2.67 -0.61
C TYR A 192 -8.24 2.09 -1.92
N TYR A 193 -7.01 2.44 -2.26
CA TYR A 193 -6.29 1.92 -3.42
C TYR A 193 -5.21 0.92 -2.98
N PRO A 194 -5.21 -0.33 -3.47
CA PRO A 194 -4.22 -1.36 -3.09
C PRO A 194 -2.89 -1.15 -3.83
N VAL A 195 -2.25 0.00 -3.59
CA VAL A 195 -0.96 0.37 -4.20
C VAL A 195 0.15 -0.52 -3.61
N PRO A 196 0.98 -1.16 -4.45
CA PRO A 196 2.11 -1.95 -3.95
C PRO A 196 3.18 -1.04 -3.35
N SER A 197 3.99 -1.58 -2.43
CA SER A 197 5.14 -0.82 -1.89
C SER A 197 6.16 -0.44 -2.96
N HIS A 198 6.26 -1.25 -4.02
CA HIS A 198 7.10 -1.01 -5.19
C HIS A 198 6.41 -1.54 -6.45
N PHE A 199 6.45 -0.78 -7.54
CA PHE A 199 6.08 -1.28 -8.85
C PHE A 199 7.18 -2.21 -9.37
N GLN A 200 6.79 -3.37 -9.89
CA GLN A 200 7.73 -4.23 -10.59
C GLN A 200 8.10 -3.55 -11.90
N GLN A 201 9.39 -3.48 -12.23
CA GLN A 201 9.78 -2.97 -13.54
C GLN A 201 9.54 -4.06 -14.58
N SER A 202 8.90 -3.70 -15.68
CA SER A 202 8.75 -4.54 -16.87
C SER A 202 9.15 -3.73 -18.10
N ASP A 203 9.86 -4.39 -19.01
CA ASP A 203 10.17 -3.82 -20.33
C ASP A 203 8.94 -3.81 -21.27
N ASP A 204 7.85 -4.49 -20.88
CA ASP A 204 6.57 -4.49 -21.60
C ASP A 204 5.61 -3.43 -21.00
N PRO A 205 5.34 -2.32 -21.71
CA PRO A 205 4.43 -1.27 -21.24
C PRO A 205 2.99 -1.74 -21.02
N VAL A 206 2.54 -2.79 -21.72
CA VAL A 206 1.17 -3.30 -21.59
C VAL A 206 1.00 -3.93 -20.21
N THR A 207 1.97 -4.74 -19.79
CA THR A 207 1.98 -5.39 -18.47
C THR A 207 1.96 -4.34 -17.34
N MET A 208 2.75 -3.28 -17.45
CA MET A 208 2.78 -2.19 -16.44
C MET A 208 1.42 -1.50 -16.31
N LYS A 209 0.80 -1.14 -17.43
CA LYS A 209 -0.53 -0.52 -17.42
C LYS A 209 -1.59 -1.45 -16.85
N GLN A 210 -1.51 -2.75 -17.10
CA GLN A 210 -2.44 -3.72 -16.51
C GLN A 210 -2.29 -3.81 -14.98
N GLU A 211 -1.06 -3.74 -14.45
CA GLU A 211 -0.82 -3.69 -13.01
C GLU A 211 -1.36 -2.42 -12.37
N GLU A 212 -1.14 -1.26 -13.01
CA GLU A 212 -1.70 0.02 -12.57
C GLU A 212 -3.23 0.01 -12.63
N GLN A 213 -3.83 -0.55 -13.69
CA GLN A 213 -5.28 -0.63 -13.83
C GLN A 213 -5.90 -1.49 -12.72
N LYS A 214 -5.23 -2.57 -12.29
CA LYS A 214 -5.69 -3.39 -11.16
C LYS A 214 -5.81 -2.59 -9.86
N ILE A 215 -5.05 -1.52 -9.67
CA ILE A 215 -5.17 -0.68 -8.47
C ILE A 215 -6.52 0.05 -8.48
N LEU A 216 -6.95 0.55 -9.65
CA LEU A 216 -8.26 1.20 -9.79
C LEU A 216 -9.40 0.19 -9.74
N ASP A 217 -9.27 -0.92 -10.47
CA ASP A 217 -10.32 -1.95 -10.56
C ASP A 217 -10.58 -2.64 -9.22
N ASN A 218 -9.55 -2.74 -8.38
CA ASN A 218 -9.65 -3.30 -7.03
C ASN A 218 -9.69 -2.22 -5.94
N ALA A 219 -9.98 -0.96 -6.29
CA ALA A 219 -10.24 0.06 -5.30
C ALA A 219 -11.47 -0.32 -4.47
N GLN A 220 -11.40 -0.12 -3.16
CA GLN A 220 -12.41 -0.59 -2.22
C GLN A 220 -12.93 0.53 -1.35
N ARG A 221 -14.25 0.63 -1.23
CA ARG A 221 -14.85 1.50 -0.23
C ARG A 221 -14.73 0.86 1.15
N ILE A 222 -14.10 1.57 2.09
CA ILE A 222 -13.87 1.11 3.46
C ILE A 222 -14.49 2.11 4.44
N ASN A 223 -15.31 1.63 5.37
CA ASN A 223 -15.84 2.45 6.46
C ASN A 223 -14.77 2.64 7.53
N ILE A 224 -14.60 3.87 8.00
CA ILE A 224 -13.59 4.24 8.99
C ILE A 224 -14.26 4.34 10.37
N PRO A 225 -14.03 3.38 11.29
CA PRO A 225 -14.58 3.45 12.62
C PRO A 225 -13.98 4.60 13.45
N THR A 226 -14.69 5.02 14.50
CA THR A 226 -14.24 6.07 15.43
C THR A 226 -12.88 5.75 16.08
N GLY A 227 -12.57 4.46 16.29
CA GLY A 227 -11.29 4.00 16.82
C GLY A 227 -11.07 4.28 18.31
N ASN A 228 -9.89 3.92 18.81
CA ASN A 228 -9.45 4.23 20.17
C ASN A 228 -8.85 5.65 20.21
N THR A 229 -9.35 6.49 21.13
CA THR A 229 -8.93 7.89 21.28
C THR A 229 -7.43 8.06 21.55
N GLU A 230 -6.84 7.23 22.41
CA GLU A 230 -5.42 7.33 22.77
C GLU A 230 -4.54 7.02 21.56
N ASP A 231 -4.89 5.98 20.80
CA ASP A 231 -4.16 5.60 19.59
C ASP A 231 -4.20 6.68 18.51
N ILE A 232 -5.34 7.36 18.40
CA ILE A 232 -5.52 8.50 17.48
C ILE A 232 -4.62 9.67 17.93
N GLN A 233 -4.65 10.03 19.22
CA GLN A 233 -3.81 11.10 19.76
C GLN A 233 -2.32 10.84 19.56
N ILE A 234 -1.87 9.59 19.75
CA ILE A 234 -0.47 9.19 19.52
C ILE A 234 -0.09 9.38 18.05
N LEU A 235 -0.92 8.93 17.11
CA LEU A 235 -0.64 9.09 15.68
C LEU A 235 -0.61 10.56 15.26
N ILE A 236 -1.58 11.36 15.73
CA ILE A 236 -1.62 12.81 15.45
C ILE A 236 -0.36 13.48 16.00
N SER A 237 0.09 13.10 17.19
CA SER A 237 1.32 13.66 17.79
C SER A 237 2.59 13.31 17.01
N ALA A 238 2.56 12.24 16.21
CA ALA A 238 3.67 11.81 15.35
C ALA A 238 3.47 12.22 13.88
N MET A 239 2.49 13.07 13.58
CA MET A 239 2.07 13.39 12.21
C MET A 239 2.85 14.55 11.61
N ASN A 240 3.24 14.39 10.33
CA ASN A 240 3.80 15.44 9.49
C ASN A 240 2.95 15.57 8.24
N ILE A 241 2.34 16.74 8.04
CA ILE A 241 1.51 17.04 6.88
C ILE A 241 2.32 17.87 5.89
N PHE A 242 2.40 17.42 4.64
CA PHE A 242 3.04 18.10 3.53
C PHE A 242 1.96 18.71 2.63
N ASN A 243 2.10 20.00 2.32
CA ASN A 243 1.19 20.76 1.46
C ASN A 243 1.71 20.82 0.02
#